data_AF-A0A2A5C772-F1
#
_entry.id   AF-A0A2A5C772-F1
#
_cell.length_a   1.000
_cell.length_b   1.000
_cell.length_c   1.000
_cell.angle_alpha   90.00
_cell.angle_beta   90.00
_cell.angle_gamma   90.00
#
_symmetry.space_group_name_H-M   'P 1'
#
loop_
_entity.id
_entity.type
_entity.pdbx_description
1 polymer ?
#
loop_
_entity_poly.entity_id
_entity_poly.type
_entity_poly.pdbx_seq_one_letter_code
_entity_poly.pdbx_strand_id
1 'polypeptide(L)'
;SVGYRLLEEGLVFGGKTLTSSDIAVAAGYVEMGERAKVTHLDKDMVARAVDVIHDILADVVDRMKTSGEPVPLILVGGGSVLITKNIPGTSDTIIPDHASVANAIGAAIAQIGAEIDKVFSYDDIGREKAMEKAKQEVIEKVVTAGALRDTIEIIDIEEVPLAYVPGGAVRLRIKAAGQLNFDQKKG
;
A
#
# COMPACT_ATOMS: atom_id res chain seq x y z
N SER A 1 19.42 -3.47 4.47
CA SER A 1 19.08 -3.37 3.04
C SER A 1 20.14 -2.52 2.35
N VAL A 2 20.61 -2.91 1.16
CA VAL A 2 21.52 -2.11 0.34
C VAL A 2 20.79 -1.11 -0.57
N GLY A 3 19.49 -1.28 -0.78
CA GLY A 3 18.59 -0.29 -1.40
C GLY A 3 19.14 0.33 -2.68
N TYR A 4 19.28 1.66 -2.69
CA TYR A 4 19.80 2.43 -3.82
C TYR A 4 21.25 2.07 -4.22
N ARG A 5 22.01 1.42 -3.32
CA ARG A 5 23.38 0.92 -3.56
C ARG A 5 23.41 -0.52 -4.04
N LEU A 6 22.27 -1.12 -4.44
CA LEU A 6 22.24 -2.50 -4.91
C LEU A 6 23.26 -2.77 -6.03
N LEU A 7 23.40 -1.83 -6.97
CA LEU A 7 24.36 -1.94 -8.08
C LEU A 7 25.82 -1.86 -7.65
N GLU A 8 26.10 -1.32 -6.46
CA GLU A 8 27.45 -1.18 -5.91
C GLU A 8 27.79 -2.32 -4.93
N GLU A 9 26.81 -2.73 -4.12
CA GLU A 9 27.01 -3.60 -2.96
C GLU A 9 26.57 -5.05 -3.19
N GLY A 10 25.64 -5.31 -4.11
CA GLY A 10 25.13 -6.66 -4.41
C GLY A 10 26.17 -7.54 -5.10
N LEU A 11 26.23 -8.82 -4.74
CA LEU A 11 27.24 -9.74 -5.29
C LEU A 11 27.14 -9.88 -6.80
N VAL A 12 25.92 -9.96 -7.34
CA VAL A 12 25.66 -10.10 -8.77
C VAL A 12 26.13 -8.90 -9.60
N PHE A 13 26.38 -7.76 -8.94
CA PHE A 13 26.95 -6.56 -9.55
C PHE A 13 28.46 -6.38 -9.26
N GLY A 14 29.07 -7.23 -8.45
CA GLY A 14 30.48 -7.14 -8.07
C GLY A 14 30.75 -6.49 -6.72
N GLY A 15 29.70 -6.26 -5.93
CA GLY A 15 29.82 -5.85 -4.53
C GLY A 15 30.18 -7.00 -3.61
N LYS A 16 30.01 -6.79 -2.30
CA LYS A 16 30.44 -7.72 -1.24
C LYS A 16 29.32 -8.19 -0.33
N THR A 17 28.12 -7.66 -0.50
CA THR A 17 26.98 -7.93 0.36
C THR A 17 26.05 -8.91 -0.34
N LEU A 18 25.80 -10.06 0.28
CA LEU A 18 24.75 -10.98 -0.17
C LEU A 18 23.38 -10.35 0.04
N THR A 19 22.56 -10.33 -1.01
CA THR A 19 21.23 -9.72 -1.03
C THR A 19 20.16 -10.71 -1.50
N SER A 20 18.89 -10.40 -1.25
CA SER A 20 17.76 -11.17 -1.79
C SER A 20 17.77 -11.21 -3.33
N SER A 21 18.27 -10.16 -3.98
CA SER A 21 18.41 -10.13 -5.44
C SER A 21 19.43 -11.15 -5.94
N ASP A 22 20.54 -11.33 -5.21
CA ASP A 22 21.55 -12.36 -5.52
C ASP A 22 20.97 -13.77 -5.39
N ILE A 23 20.16 -13.99 -4.34
CA ILE A 23 19.43 -15.26 -4.13
C ILE A 23 18.49 -15.54 -5.30
N ALA A 24 17.72 -14.55 -5.76
CA ALA A 24 16.81 -14.72 -6.89
C ALA A 24 17.54 -15.04 -8.21
N VAL A 25 18.69 -14.41 -8.47
CA VAL A 25 19.51 -14.72 -9.64
C VAL A 25 20.12 -16.12 -9.53
N ALA A 26 20.61 -16.50 -8.35
CA ALA A 26 21.18 -17.83 -8.10
C ALA A 26 20.13 -18.95 -8.19
N ALA A 27 18.90 -18.69 -7.75
CA ALA A 27 17.75 -19.59 -7.87
C ALA A 27 17.19 -19.67 -9.31
N GLY A 28 17.65 -18.78 -10.21
CA GLY A 28 17.19 -18.74 -11.60
C GLY A 28 15.83 -18.05 -11.79
N TYR A 29 15.37 -17.28 -10.82
CA TYR A 29 14.06 -16.59 -10.86
C TYR A 29 14.09 -15.31 -11.68
N VAL A 30 15.26 -14.70 -11.81
CA VAL A 30 15.44 -13.46 -12.57
C VAL A 30 16.79 -13.43 -13.27
N GLU A 31 16.82 -12.75 -14.41
CA GLU A 31 18.05 -12.41 -15.12
C GLU A 31 18.40 -10.95 -14.81
N MET A 32 19.44 -10.76 -14.00
CA MET A 32 19.89 -9.44 -13.57
C MET A 32 21.38 -9.51 -13.22
N GLY A 33 22.16 -8.49 -13.60
CA GLY A 33 23.60 -8.44 -13.36
C GLY A 33 24.37 -9.60 -13.99
N GLU A 34 25.47 -10.00 -13.38
CA GLU A 34 26.33 -11.08 -13.85
C GLU A 34 26.10 -12.37 -13.05
N ARG A 35 25.29 -13.30 -13.58
CA ARG A 35 24.97 -14.59 -12.92
C ARG A 35 26.21 -15.36 -12.46
N ALA A 36 27.32 -15.30 -13.22
CA ALA A 36 28.58 -15.95 -12.86
C ALA A 36 29.13 -15.53 -11.49
N LYS A 37 28.79 -14.32 -11.00
CA LYS A 37 29.21 -13.83 -9.68
C LYS A 37 28.49 -14.49 -8.52
N VAL A 38 27.38 -15.21 -8.75
CA VAL A 38 26.59 -15.86 -7.69
C VAL A 38 26.53 -17.39 -7.81
N THR A 39 27.18 -17.99 -8.83
CA THR A 39 27.19 -19.45 -9.01
C THR A 39 27.95 -20.22 -7.94
N HIS A 40 28.80 -19.53 -7.18
CA HIS A 40 29.57 -20.10 -6.08
C HIS A 40 28.75 -20.26 -4.79
N LEU A 41 27.53 -19.70 -4.73
CA LEU A 41 26.65 -19.84 -3.58
C LEU A 41 26.18 -21.29 -3.45
N ASP A 42 26.14 -21.77 -2.21
CA ASP A 42 25.65 -23.11 -1.89
C ASP A 42 24.16 -23.25 -2.27
N LYS A 43 23.83 -24.32 -2.98
CA LYS A 43 22.48 -24.53 -3.53
C LYS A 43 21.44 -24.75 -2.43
N ASP A 44 21.82 -25.47 -1.37
CA ASP A 44 20.89 -25.73 -0.26
C ASP A 44 20.63 -24.44 0.54
N MET A 45 21.65 -23.59 0.72
CA MET A 45 21.49 -22.26 1.29
C MET A 45 20.57 -21.37 0.44
N VAL A 46 20.75 -21.35 -0.88
CA VAL A 46 19.88 -20.61 -1.80
C VAL A 46 18.43 -21.11 -1.70
N ALA A 47 18.22 -22.42 -1.71
CA ALA A 47 16.88 -23.00 -1.57
C ALA A 47 16.22 -22.61 -0.24
N ARG A 48 16.94 -22.72 0.89
CA ARG A 48 16.44 -22.29 2.21
C ARG A 48 16.15 -20.79 2.26
N ALA A 49 17.00 -19.96 1.64
CA ALA A 49 16.77 -18.52 1.61
C ALA A 49 15.50 -18.16 0.81
N VAL A 50 15.26 -18.87 -0.30
CA VAL A 50 14.02 -18.77 -1.06
C VAL A 50 12.82 -19.15 -0.20
N ASP A 51 12.88 -20.28 0.53
CA ASP A 51 11.79 -20.72 1.41
C ASP A 51 11.48 -19.67 2.46
N VAL A 52 12.50 -19.14 3.14
CA VAL A 52 12.33 -18.07 4.13
C VAL A 52 11.66 -16.82 3.54
N ILE A 53 12.01 -16.42 2.30
CA ILE A 53 11.37 -15.27 1.64
C ILE A 53 9.87 -15.53 1.42
N HIS A 54 9.50 -16.73 0.99
CA HIS A 54 8.10 -17.09 0.74
C HIS A 54 7.32 -17.25 2.05
N ASP A 55 7.93 -17.81 3.10
CA ASP A 55 7.33 -17.95 4.42
C ASP A 55 7.04 -16.59 5.05
N ILE A 56 7.99 -15.63 4.95
CA ILE A 56 7.77 -14.25 5.40
C ILE A 56 6.56 -13.63 4.68
N LEU A 57 6.43 -13.85 3.37
CA LEU A 57 5.28 -13.34 2.62
C LEU A 57 3.98 -14.03 3.02
N ALA A 58 4.00 -15.34 3.23
CA ALA A 58 2.83 -16.11 3.69
C ALA A 58 2.33 -15.61 5.05
N ASP A 59 3.24 -15.37 5.99
CA ASP A 59 2.92 -14.82 7.32
C ASP A 59 2.28 -13.43 7.23
N VAL A 60 2.76 -12.58 6.31
CA VAL A 60 2.19 -11.24 6.09
C VAL A 60 0.79 -11.35 5.47
N VAL A 61 0.61 -12.23 4.48
CA VAL A 61 -0.71 -12.47 3.87
C VAL A 61 -1.70 -12.94 4.92
N ASP A 62 -1.34 -13.93 5.74
CA ASP A 62 -2.22 -14.47 6.78
C ASP A 62 -2.66 -13.38 7.78
N ARG A 63 -1.74 -12.50 8.20
CA ARG A 63 -2.04 -11.38 9.09
C ARG A 63 -2.93 -10.29 8.48
N MET A 64 -2.88 -10.11 7.16
CA MET A 64 -3.65 -9.07 6.47
C MET A 64 -5.07 -9.52 6.13
N LYS A 65 -5.31 -10.83 6.03
CA LYS A 65 -6.62 -11.36 5.70
C LYS A 65 -7.62 -11.10 6.83
N THR A 66 -8.83 -10.70 6.47
CA THR A 66 -9.94 -10.48 7.40
C THR A 66 -10.71 -11.77 7.71
N SER A 67 -10.43 -12.85 6.99
CA SER A 67 -11.02 -14.18 7.17
C SER A 67 -10.02 -15.28 6.77
N GLY A 68 -10.34 -16.54 7.04
CA GLY A 68 -9.51 -17.66 6.61
C GLY A 68 -9.55 -17.94 5.10
N GLU A 69 -10.49 -17.36 4.36
CA GLU A 69 -10.72 -17.67 2.95
C GLU A 69 -9.56 -17.20 2.05
N PRO A 70 -9.13 -17.97 1.04
CA PRO A 70 -8.07 -17.53 0.13
C PRO A 70 -8.43 -16.23 -0.62
N VAL A 71 -7.47 -15.32 -0.75
CA VAL A 71 -7.66 -14.02 -1.44
C VAL A 71 -6.68 -13.87 -2.61
N PRO A 72 -7.00 -13.10 -3.66
CA PRO A 72 -6.05 -12.85 -4.73
C PRO A 72 -4.85 -12.03 -4.23
N LEU A 73 -3.64 -12.44 -4.61
CA LEU A 73 -2.40 -11.69 -4.34
C LEU A 73 -1.98 -10.94 -5.60
N ILE A 74 -1.92 -9.61 -5.52
CA ILE A 74 -1.43 -8.76 -6.60
C ILE A 74 0.01 -8.35 -6.27
N LEU A 75 0.96 -8.81 -7.09
CA LEU A 75 2.38 -8.48 -6.94
C LEU A 75 2.76 -7.31 -7.86
N VAL A 76 3.31 -6.25 -7.27
CA VAL A 76 3.82 -5.08 -8.00
C VAL A 76 5.21 -4.67 -7.52
N GLY A 77 5.87 -3.83 -8.31
CA GLY A 77 7.23 -3.36 -8.06
C GLY A 77 8.32 -4.39 -8.40
N GLY A 78 9.57 -3.96 -8.36
CA GLY A 78 10.71 -4.79 -8.77
C GLY A 78 11.00 -5.99 -7.85
N GLY A 79 10.41 -6.04 -6.65
CA GLY A 79 10.55 -7.15 -5.72
C GLY A 79 9.69 -8.37 -6.06
N SER A 80 8.73 -8.25 -6.99
CA SER A 80 7.85 -9.37 -7.39
C SER A 80 8.63 -10.57 -7.92
N VAL A 81 9.81 -10.34 -8.51
CA VAL A 81 10.71 -11.38 -9.03
C VAL A 81 11.23 -12.34 -7.97
N LEU A 82 11.12 -11.98 -6.68
CA LEU A 82 11.51 -12.85 -5.57
C LEU A 82 10.47 -13.96 -5.31
N ILE A 83 9.25 -13.80 -5.82
CA ILE A 83 8.11 -14.66 -5.53
C ILE A 83 7.77 -15.49 -6.76
N THR A 84 8.06 -16.79 -6.70
CA THR A 84 7.81 -17.73 -7.80
C THR A 84 7.05 -18.98 -7.37
N LYS A 85 6.92 -19.22 -6.07
CA LYS A 85 6.07 -20.28 -5.50
C LYS A 85 4.70 -19.71 -5.16
N ASN A 86 3.70 -20.60 -5.16
CA ASN A 86 2.39 -20.27 -4.63
C ASN A 86 2.50 -19.88 -3.14
N ILE A 87 1.84 -18.80 -2.77
CA ILE A 87 1.80 -18.33 -1.38
C ILE A 87 0.58 -18.91 -0.68
N PRO A 88 0.75 -19.63 0.45
CA PRO A 88 -0.38 -20.12 1.23
C PRO A 88 -1.36 -19.02 1.59
N GLY A 89 -2.65 -19.35 1.56
CA GLY A 89 -3.72 -18.40 1.87
C GLY A 89 -4.09 -17.46 0.72
N THR A 90 -3.49 -17.61 -0.47
CA THR A 90 -3.89 -16.90 -1.69
C THR A 90 -4.64 -17.81 -2.67
N SER A 91 -5.58 -17.24 -3.41
CA SER A 91 -6.35 -17.97 -4.44
C SER A 91 -5.63 -17.99 -5.79
N ASP A 92 -4.94 -16.90 -6.11
CA ASP A 92 -4.18 -16.70 -7.33
C ASP A 92 -3.08 -15.65 -7.10
N THR A 93 -2.06 -15.65 -7.94
CA THR A 93 -0.98 -14.65 -7.95
C THR A 93 -0.98 -13.90 -9.28
N ILE A 94 -1.30 -12.61 -9.23
CA ILE A 94 -1.48 -11.75 -10.39
C ILE A 94 -0.32 -10.76 -10.46
N ILE A 95 0.35 -10.72 -11.61
CA ILE A 95 1.37 -9.71 -11.95
C ILE A 95 0.83 -8.88 -13.13
N PRO A 96 0.34 -7.66 -12.90
CA PRO A 96 -0.16 -6.79 -13.98
C PRO A 96 0.94 -6.38 -14.98
N ASP A 97 0.56 -6.08 -16.22
CA ASP A 97 1.49 -5.66 -17.30
C ASP A 97 2.41 -4.49 -16.90
N HIS A 98 1.88 -3.54 -16.12
CA HIS A 98 2.61 -2.36 -15.65
C HIS A 98 3.04 -2.44 -14.18
N ALA A 99 3.20 -3.66 -13.65
CA ALA A 99 3.60 -3.90 -12.27
C ALA A 99 4.88 -3.15 -11.84
N SER A 100 5.86 -3.02 -12.74
CA SER A 100 7.14 -2.33 -12.47
C SER A 100 6.99 -0.84 -12.19
N VAL A 101 5.93 -0.22 -12.69
CA VAL A 101 5.63 1.22 -12.54
C VAL A 101 4.35 1.48 -11.75
N ALA A 102 3.81 0.46 -11.06
CA ALA A 102 2.55 0.57 -10.33
C ALA A 102 2.53 1.72 -9.32
N ASN A 103 3.65 2.00 -8.63
CA ASN A 103 3.77 3.13 -7.71
C ASN A 103 3.61 4.48 -8.44
N ALA A 104 4.19 4.63 -9.63
CA ALA A 104 4.08 5.84 -10.44
C ALA A 104 2.66 5.99 -11.00
N ILE A 105 2.05 4.89 -11.45
CA ILE A 105 0.65 4.88 -11.88
C ILE A 105 -0.26 5.29 -10.72
N GLY A 106 -0.08 4.68 -9.54
CA GLY A 106 -0.82 4.99 -8.33
C GLY A 106 -0.72 6.47 -7.95
N ALA A 107 0.47 7.06 -8.06
CA ALA A 107 0.67 8.49 -7.84
C ALA A 107 0.00 9.36 -8.92
N ALA A 108 0.00 8.92 -10.19
CA ALA A 108 -0.57 9.67 -11.31
C ALA A 108 -2.11 9.65 -11.33
N ILE A 109 -2.73 8.57 -10.85
CA ILE A 109 -4.19 8.43 -10.73
C ILE A 109 -4.71 8.87 -9.35
N ALA A 110 -3.81 9.28 -8.45
CA ALA A 110 -4.17 9.65 -7.09
C ALA A 110 -5.16 10.81 -7.09
N GLN A 111 -6.26 10.61 -6.37
CA GLN A 111 -7.23 11.66 -6.10
C GLN A 111 -6.75 12.55 -4.94
N ILE A 112 -7.24 13.78 -4.91
CA ILE A 112 -7.06 14.67 -3.77
C ILE A 112 -8.01 14.22 -2.67
N GLY A 113 -7.46 13.73 -1.57
CA GLY A 113 -8.21 13.27 -0.41
C GLY A 113 -8.02 14.18 0.80
N ALA A 114 -9.03 14.24 1.66
CA ALA A 114 -8.92 14.86 2.98
C ALA A 114 -9.74 14.08 4.01
N GLU A 115 -9.41 14.31 5.27
CA GLU A 115 -10.09 13.71 6.40
C GLU A 115 -10.48 14.80 7.41
N ILE A 116 -11.63 14.60 8.04
CA ILE A 116 -11.96 15.23 9.32
C ILE A 116 -12.03 14.13 10.38
N ASP A 117 -11.58 14.49 11.58
CA ASP A 117 -11.68 13.65 12.76
C ASP A 117 -11.98 14.59 13.92
N LYS A 118 -13.26 14.66 14.31
CA LYS A 118 -13.77 15.65 15.26
C LYS A 118 -14.84 15.06 16.15
N VAL A 119 -14.95 15.61 17.35
CA VAL A 119 -16.02 15.30 18.29
C VAL A 119 -17.17 16.28 18.08
N PHE A 120 -18.39 15.75 17.96
CA PHE A 120 -19.64 16.50 17.88
C PHE A 120 -20.53 16.11 19.05
N SER A 121 -21.31 17.06 19.57
CA SER A 121 -22.40 16.80 20.51
C SER A 121 -23.68 16.64 19.71
N TYR A 122 -24.27 15.43 19.71
CA TYR A 122 -25.55 15.22 19.05
C TYR A 122 -26.71 15.82 19.83
N ASP A 123 -26.57 16.01 21.13
CA ASP A 123 -27.60 16.66 21.94
C ASP A 123 -27.74 18.15 21.59
N ASP A 124 -26.66 18.80 21.15
CA ASP A 124 -26.66 20.23 20.80
C ASP A 124 -27.30 20.53 19.44
N ILE A 125 -26.89 19.79 18.40
CA ILE A 125 -27.27 20.10 17.01
C ILE A 125 -28.02 18.97 16.30
N GLY A 126 -28.11 17.79 16.91
CA GLY A 126 -28.68 16.59 16.30
C GLY A 126 -27.71 15.87 15.37
N ARG A 127 -27.87 14.54 15.27
CA ARG A 127 -27.04 13.65 14.44
C ARG A 127 -26.98 14.10 12.98
N GLU A 128 -28.13 14.38 12.37
CA GLU A 128 -28.22 14.74 10.94
C GLU A 128 -27.44 16.00 10.63
N LYS A 129 -27.61 17.08 11.42
CA LYS A 129 -26.88 18.34 11.21
C LYS A 129 -25.39 18.18 11.50
N ALA A 130 -25.02 17.39 12.52
CA ALA A 130 -23.61 17.09 12.80
C ALA A 130 -22.96 16.37 11.61
N MET A 131 -23.63 15.37 11.06
CA MET A 131 -23.18 14.61 9.90
C MET A 131 -23.09 15.50 8.64
N GLU A 132 -24.09 16.33 8.39
CA GLU A 132 -24.09 17.26 7.26
C GLU A 132 -22.94 18.27 7.36
N LYS A 133 -22.75 18.88 8.54
CA LYS A 133 -21.65 19.80 8.81
C LYS A 133 -20.29 19.13 8.62
N ALA A 134 -20.14 17.91 9.13
CA ALA A 134 -18.93 17.11 8.99
C ALA A 134 -18.63 16.80 7.51
N LYS A 135 -19.64 16.37 6.73
CA LYS A 135 -19.53 16.13 5.28
C LYS A 135 -19.15 17.39 4.51
N GLN A 136 -19.82 18.51 4.79
CA GLN A 136 -19.49 19.79 4.14
C GLN A 136 -18.04 20.19 4.46
N GLU A 137 -17.61 20.07 5.71
CA GLU A 137 -16.25 20.44 6.10
C GLU A 137 -15.17 19.61 5.38
N VAL A 138 -15.35 18.29 5.27
CA VAL A 138 -14.38 17.46 4.54
C VAL A 138 -14.39 17.79 3.04
N ILE A 139 -15.56 18.05 2.45
CA ILE A 139 -15.66 18.48 1.04
C ILE A 139 -14.90 19.80 0.84
N GLU A 140 -15.08 20.79 1.70
CA GLU A 140 -14.32 22.06 1.59
C GLU A 140 -12.82 21.85 1.71
N LYS A 141 -12.37 20.95 2.59
CA LYS A 141 -10.94 20.61 2.71
C LYS A 141 -10.40 20.00 1.41
N VAL A 142 -11.15 19.09 0.81
CA VAL A 142 -10.78 18.45 -0.47
C VAL A 142 -10.74 19.48 -1.61
N VAL A 143 -11.72 20.39 -1.69
CA VAL A 143 -11.71 21.50 -2.67
C VAL A 143 -10.52 22.43 -2.44
N THR A 144 -10.27 22.83 -1.21
CA THR A 144 -9.14 23.71 -0.84
C THR A 144 -7.80 23.07 -1.16
N ALA A 145 -7.69 21.75 -1.05
CA ALA A 145 -6.52 20.98 -1.46
C ALA A 145 -6.36 20.84 -3.00
N GLY A 146 -7.31 21.35 -3.78
CA GLY A 146 -7.22 21.45 -5.24
C GLY A 146 -8.11 20.47 -6.01
N ALA A 147 -9.09 19.82 -5.37
CA ALA A 147 -10.01 18.93 -6.08
C ALA A 147 -11.12 19.69 -6.83
N LEU A 148 -11.64 19.07 -7.91
CA LEU A 148 -12.87 19.48 -8.58
C LEU A 148 -14.08 19.11 -7.72
N ARG A 149 -14.83 20.12 -7.25
CA ARG A 149 -15.97 19.96 -6.34
C ARG A 149 -16.97 18.90 -6.79
N ASP A 150 -17.32 18.88 -8.07
CA ASP A 150 -18.36 17.99 -8.62
C ASP A 150 -17.91 16.53 -8.72
N THR A 151 -16.63 16.25 -8.45
CA THR A 151 -16.05 14.90 -8.46
C THR A 151 -15.79 14.35 -7.06
N ILE A 152 -16.13 15.10 -6.01
CA ILE A 152 -15.84 14.71 -4.63
C ILE A 152 -16.86 13.69 -4.15
N GLU A 153 -16.36 12.56 -3.68
CA GLU A 153 -17.15 11.49 -3.07
C GLU A 153 -16.71 11.26 -1.63
N ILE A 154 -17.66 10.90 -0.78
CA ILE A 154 -17.36 10.45 0.59
C ILE A 154 -16.93 8.98 0.50
N ILE A 155 -15.70 8.70 0.91
CA ILE A 155 -15.08 7.38 0.83
C ILE A 155 -15.43 6.53 2.04
N ASP A 156 -15.47 7.16 3.22
CA ASP A 156 -15.57 6.47 4.49
C ASP A 156 -16.21 7.38 5.54
N ILE A 157 -17.07 6.83 6.38
CA ILE A 157 -17.71 7.50 7.51
C ILE A 157 -17.64 6.54 8.70
N GLU A 158 -16.90 6.94 9.71
CA GLU A 158 -16.83 6.25 11.00
C GLU A 158 -17.52 7.11 12.07
N GLU A 159 -18.43 6.50 12.81
CA GLU A 159 -19.21 7.14 13.87
C GLU A 159 -18.98 6.37 15.17
N VAL A 160 -18.23 6.97 16.10
CA VAL A 160 -17.84 6.32 17.35
C VAL A 160 -18.42 7.09 18.53
N PRO A 161 -19.46 6.56 19.21
CA PRO A 161 -19.99 7.15 20.43
C PRO A 161 -18.95 7.20 21.55
N LEU A 162 -18.83 8.35 22.22
CA LEU A 162 -17.90 8.55 23.34
C LEU A 162 -18.66 8.38 24.66
N ALA A 163 -18.69 7.14 25.17
CA ALA A 163 -19.49 6.72 26.32
C ALA A 163 -19.25 7.50 27.63
N TYR A 164 -18.13 8.21 27.75
CA TYR A 164 -17.74 8.93 28.97
C TYR A 164 -17.77 10.46 28.82
N VAL A 165 -18.20 10.96 27.67
CA VAL A 165 -18.34 12.40 27.42
C VAL A 165 -19.83 12.74 27.45
N PRO A 166 -20.29 13.61 28.38
CA PRO A 166 -21.68 14.05 28.44
C PRO A 166 -22.13 14.74 27.15
N GLY A 167 -23.44 14.72 26.85
CA GLY A 167 -24.02 15.44 25.71
C GLY A 167 -24.11 14.63 24.41
N GLY A 168 -24.22 13.30 24.48
CA GLY A 168 -24.34 12.46 23.28
C GLY A 168 -23.14 12.65 22.34
N ALA A 169 -21.94 12.78 22.91
CA ALA A 169 -20.74 13.10 22.14
C ALA A 169 -20.32 11.93 21.25
N VAL A 170 -20.02 12.24 20.00
CA VAL A 170 -19.66 11.27 18.98
C VAL A 170 -18.43 11.77 18.23
N ARG A 171 -17.42 10.92 18.10
CA ARG A 171 -16.29 11.16 17.21
C ARG A 171 -16.70 10.75 15.80
N LEU A 172 -16.75 11.73 14.91
CA LEU A 172 -16.96 11.53 13.49
C LEU A 172 -15.63 11.61 12.75
N ARG A 173 -15.31 10.52 12.06
CA ARG A 173 -14.18 10.46 11.13
C ARG A 173 -14.74 10.29 9.73
N ILE A 174 -14.53 11.29 8.87
CA ILE A 174 -15.04 11.26 7.49
C ILE A 174 -13.88 11.50 6.55
N LYS A 175 -13.75 10.62 5.55
CA LYS A 175 -12.80 10.76 4.44
C LYS A 175 -13.54 11.06 3.16
N ALA A 176 -13.03 12.00 2.39
CA ALA A 176 -13.54 12.29 1.06
C ALA A 176 -12.38 12.40 0.06
N ALA A 177 -12.64 12.11 -1.21
CA ALA A 177 -11.66 12.24 -2.28
C ALA A 177 -12.32 12.74 -3.57
N GLY A 178 -11.57 13.48 -4.38
CA GLY A 178 -12.02 13.97 -5.69
C GLY A 178 -10.87 14.12 -6.69
N GLN A 179 -11.20 14.31 -7.96
CA GLN A 179 -10.20 14.48 -9.03
C GLN A 179 -9.46 15.82 -8.88
N LEU A 180 -8.17 15.82 -9.17
CA LEU A 180 -7.34 17.02 -9.17
C LEU A 180 -7.83 18.02 -10.24
N ASN A 181 -7.95 19.29 -9.87
CA ASN A 181 -8.19 20.37 -10.81
C ASN A 181 -6.87 20.83 -11.45
N PHE A 182 -6.62 20.41 -12.71
CA PHE A 182 -5.41 20.76 -13.45
C PHE A 182 -5.31 22.25 -13.83
N ASP A 183 -6.40 23.01 -13.73
CA ASP A 183 -6.45 24.42 -14.11
C ASP A 183 -6.14 25.39 -12.95
N GLN A 184 -5.96 24.89 -11.72
CA GLN A 184 -5.46 25.71 -10.62
C GLN A 184 -3.97 25.98 -10.80
N LYS A 185 -3.63 27.12 -11.43
CA LYS A 185 -2.27 27.69 -11.38
C LYS A 185 -1.84 27.78 -9.91
N LYS A 186 -0.72 27.11 -9.58
CA LYS A 186 -0.02 27.32 -8.32
C LYS A 186 0.27 28.82 -8.17
N GLY A 187 -0.34 29.44 -7.15
CA GLY A 187 0.03 30.77 -6.68
C GLY A 187 1.42 30.77 -6.08
#